data_AF-A0A7S2U9G7-F1
#
_entry.id   AF-A0A7S2U9G7-F1
#
_cell.length_a   1.000
_cell.length_b   1.000
_cell.length_c   1.000
_cell.angle_alpha   90.00
_cell.angle_beta   90.00
_cell.angle_gamma   90.00
#
_symmetry.space_group_name_H-M   'P 1'
#
loop_
_entity.id
_entity.type
_entity.pdbx_description
1 polymer ?
#
loop_
_entity_poly.entity_id
_entity_poly.type
_entity_poly.pdbx_seq_one_letter_code
_entity_poly.pdbx_strand_id
1 'polypeptide(L)'
;MTCPIPPELGYLTKLEFLDISNNKLNGSIPLELFQLTSLKHWLFHENEIIGSLDESIAQLSHLQTFSCHSNELSGLLIPSTLEQLTDMRIFWSQDNNFVAEVLESLIKWPLIEQADLSDNPS
;
A
#
# COMPACT_ATOMS: atom_id res chain seq x y z
N MET A 1 6.91 -11.24 20.40
CA MET A 1 7.45 -11.97 19.24
C MET A 1 6.99 -11.20 18.02
N THR A 2 7.88 -10.85 17.11
CA THR A 2 7.51 -10.18 15.85
C THR A 2 7.05 -11.23 14.84
N CYS A 3 6.07 -10.89 14.02
CA CYS A 3 5.58 -11.69 12.89
C CYS A 3 5.65 -10.81 11.63
N PRO A 4 6.85 -10.56 11.09
CA PRO A 4 7.01 -9.76 9.90
C PRO A 4 6.54 -10.49 8.64
N ILE A 5 6.25 -9.72 7.60
CA ILE A 5 6.02 -10.26 6.26
C ILE A 5 7.34 -10.87 5.76
N PRO A 6 7.38 -12.14 5.35
CA PRO A 6 8.59 -12.76 4.82
C PRO A 6 9.03 -12.10 3.50
N PRO A 7 10.28 -11.62 3.35
CA PRO A 7 10.75 -11.01 2.11
C PRO A 7 10.71 -11.98 0.92
N GLU A 8 10.77 -13.30 1.16
CA GLU A 8 10.73 -14.33 0.14
C GLU A 8 9.42 -14.33 -0.67
N LEU A 9 8.34 -13.72 -0.16
CA LEU A 9 7.12 -13.49 -0.92
C LEU A 9 7.37 -12.67 -2.18
N GLY A 10 8.36 -11.78 -2.18
CA GLY A 10 8.75 -10.98 -3.34
C GLY A 10 9.25 -11.80 -4.54
N TYR A 11 9.63 -13.07 -4.33
CA TYR A 11 10.10 -13.95 -5.40
C TYR A 11 8.96 -14.57 -6.22
N LEU A 12 7.71 -14.40 -5.79
CA LEU A 12 6.53 -14.88 -6.49
C LEU A 12 6.12 -13.90 -7.61
N THR A 13 7.02 -13.59 -8.54
CA THR A 13 6.87 -12.49 -9.53
C THR A 13 5.66 -12.58 -10.47
N LYS A 14 4.98 -13.73 -10.50
CA LYS A 14 3.71 -13.95 -11.24
C LYS A 14 2.46 -13.81 -10.37
N LEU A 15 2.61 -13.45 -9.10
CA LEU A 15 1.49 -13.30 -8.16
C LEU A 15 0.65 -12.10 -8.59
N GLU A 16 -0.65 -12.33 -8.82
CA GLU A 16 -1.61 -11.27 -9.17
C GLU A 16 -2.44 -10.83 -7.96
N PHE A 17 -2.55 -11.68 -6.94
CA PHE A 17 -3.40 -11.46 -5.77
C PHE A 17 -2.63 -11.86 -4.51
N LEU A 18 -2.41 -10.90 -3.62
CA LEU A 18 -1.81 -11.09 -2.31
C LEU A 18 -2.75 -10.53 -1.26
N ASP A 19 -3.34 -11.41 -0.46
CA ASP A 19 -4.15 -11.03 0.69
C ASP A 19 -3.58 -11.68 1.96
N ILE A 20 -3.12 -10.81 2.85
CA ILE A 20 -2.59 -11.12 4.17
C ILE A 20 -3.31 -10.29 5.25
N SER A 21 -4.49 -9.77 4.92
CA SER A 21 -5.31 -8.96 5.81
C SER A 21 -5.78 -9.72 7.06
N ASN A 22 -6.22 -8.98 8.08
CA ASN A 22 -6.84 -9.50 9.30
C ASN A 22 -5.94 -10.48 10.06
N ASN A 23 -4.68 -10.10 10.26
CA ASN A 23 -3.68 -10.87 10.99
C ASN A 23 -3.06 -10.02 12.10
N LYS A 24 -1.96 -10.50 12.69
CA LYS A 24 -1.13 -9.77 13.65
C LYS A 24 0.27 -9.54 13.10
N LEU A 25 0.36 -9.28 11.80
CA LEU A 25 1.63 -9.01 11.15
C LEU A 25 2.15 -7.67 11.62
N ASN A 26 3.45 -7.57 11.85
CA ASN A 26 4.11 -6.34 12.30
C ASN A 26 5.44 -6.10 11.59
N GLY A 27 6.17 -5.07 11.97
CA GLY A 27 7.37 -4.65 11.24
C GLY A 27 7.01 -3.94 9.93
N SER A 28 8.00 -3.69 9.09
CA SER A 28 7.84 -2.93 7.85
C SER A 28 7.55 -3.81 6.64
N ILE A 29 7.00 -3.21 5.59
CA ILE A 29 6.87 -3.80 4.26
C ILE A 29 8.29 -4.11 3.71
N PRO A 30 8.64 -5.37 3.41
CA PRO A 30 9.92 -5.69 2.78
C PRO A 30 10.01 -5.11 1.36
N LEU A 31 11.17 -4.57 0.99
CA LEU A 31 11.39 -3.98 -0.34
C LEU A 31 11.23 -5.00 -1.47
N GLU A 32 11.45 -6.29 -1.19
CA GLU A 32 11.27 -7.39 -2.11
C GLU A 32 9.83 -7.49 -2.64
N LEU A 33 8.82 -7.07 -1.87
CA LEU A 33 7.43 -7.11 -2.33
C LEU A 33 7.15 -6.17 -3.50
N PHE A 34 7.96 -5.12 -3.69
CA PHE A 34 7.84 -4.23 -4.85
C PHE A 34 8.29 -4.91 -6.17
N GLN A 35 8.91 -6.09 -6.11
CA GLN A 35 9.24 -6.91 -7.28
C GLN A 35 8.03 -7.67 -7.85
N LEU A 36 6.88 -7.66 -7.16
CA LEU A 36 5.65 -8.32 -7.60
C LEU A 36 4.93 -7.52 -8.68
N THR A 37 5.60 -7.23 -9.80
CA THR A 37 5.08 -6.35 -10.85
C THR A 37 3.83 -6.86 -11.57
N SER A 38 3.47 -8.15 -11.39
CA SER A 38 2.20 -8.72 -11.87
C SER A 38 1.01 -8.48 -10.92
N LEU A 39 1.26 -7.91 -9.73
CA LEU A 39 0.26 -7.79 -8.67
C LEU A 39 -0.83 -6.78 -9.04
N LYS A 40 -2.09 -7.23 -8.91
CA LYS A 40 -3.29 -6.44 -9.17
C LYS A 40 -4.05 -6.12 -7.89
N HIS A 41 -3.99 -7.02 -6.90
CA HIS A 41 -4.66 -6.85 -5.62
C HIS A 41 -3.67 -7.10 -4.50
N TRP A 42 -3.44 -6.08 -3.67
CA TRP A 42 -2.61 -6.18 -2.49
C TRP A 42 -3.40 -5.71 -1.28
N LEU A 43 -3.80 -6.68 -0.45
CA LEU A 43 -4.61 -6.47 0.74
C LEU A 43 -3.81 -6.90 1.96
N PHE A 44 -3.57 -5.97 2.87
CA PHE A 44 -2.88 -6.22 4.13
C PHE A 44 -3.43 -5.36 5.27
N HIS A 45 -4.66 -4.88 5.10
CA HIS A 45 -5.40 -4.15 6.12
C HIS A 45 -5.62 -4.98 7.40
N GLU A 46 -5.97 -4.30 8.50
CA GLU A 46 -6.17 -4.91 9.83
C GLU A 46 -4.96 -5.74 10.29
N ASN A 47 -3.82 -5.06 10.42
CA ASN A 47 -2.57 -5.61 10.94
C ASN A 47 -1.87 -4.56 11.83
N GLU A 48 -0.65 -4.83 12.28
CA GLU A 48 0.19 -3.96 13.11
C GLU A 48 1.45 -3.52 12.32
N ILE A 49 1.33 -3.34 10.99
CA ILE A 49 2.46 -3.03 10.10
C ILE A 49 2.86 -1.56 10.28
N ILE A 50 4.17 -1.33 10.41
CA ILE A 50 4.80 -0.02 10.64
C ILE A 50 5.65 0.42 9.45
N GLY A 51 6.26 1.60 9.56
CA GLY A 51 7.16 2.14 8.54
C GLY A 51 6.41 2.92 7.45
N SER A 52 7.10 3.29 6.37
CA SER A 52 6.54 4.09 5.29
C SER A 52 6.32 3.28 4.01
N LEU A 53 5.46 3.80 3.15
CA LEU A 53 5.36 3.32 1.77
C LEU A 53 6.57 3.80 0.98
N ASP A 54 7.44 2.88 0.57
CA ASP A 54 8.64 3.20 -0.23
C ASP A 54 8.25 3.68 -1.63
N GLU A 55 9.07 4.53 -2.23
CA GLU A 55 8.86 5.03 -3.61
C GLU A 55 8.81 3.90 -4.64
N SER A 56 9.41 2.75 -4.33
CA SER A 56 9.35 1.53 -5.14
C SER A 56 7.92 1.00 -5.36
N ILE A 57 6.92 1.47 -4.60
CA ILE A 57 5.50 1.16 -4.89
C ILE A 57 5.13 1.48 -6.34
N ALA A 58 5.75 2.49 -6.95
CA ALA A 58 5.52 2.86 -8.35
C ALA A 58 5.87 1.74 -9.36
N GLN A 59 6.64 0.72 -8.95
CA GLN A 59 6.91 -0.46 -9.78
C GLN A 59 5.68 -1.35 -9.95
N LEU A 60 4.70 -1.26 -9.05
CA LEU A 60 3.45 -2.02 -9.08
C LEU A 60 2.40 -1.30 -9.94
N SER A 61 2.75 -0.91 -11.16
CA SER A 61 1.88 -0.10 -12.05
C SER A 61 0.58 -0.79 -12.46
N HIS A 62 0.50 -2.11 -12.33
CA HIS A 62 -0.70 -2.93 -12.58
C HIS A 62 -1.64 -3.06 -11.37
N LEU A 63 -1.31 -2.42 -10.26
CA LEU A 63 -2.10 -2.51 -9.04
C LEU A 63 -3.44 -1.80 -9.20
N GLN A 64 -4.52 -2.53 -8.96
CA GLN A 64 -5.91 -2.09 -9.10
C GLN A 64 -6.57 -1.89 -7.74
N THR A 65 -6.19 -2.73 -6.77
CA THR A 65 -6.67 -2.63 -5.39
C THR A 65 -5.49 -2.63 -4.45
N PHE A 66 -5.37 -1.56 -3.68
CA PHE A 66 -4.43 -1.46 -2.57
C PHE A 66 -5.20 -1.15 -1.30
N SER A 67 -5.13 -2.04 -0.33
CA SER A 67 -5.80 -1.87 0.95
C SER A 67 -4.83 -2.13 2.09
N CYS A 68 -4.47 -1.05 2.78
CA CYS A 68 -3.57 -1.05 3.93
C CYS A 68 -4.20 -0.43 5.18
N HIS A 69 -5.52 -0.18 5.16
CA HIS A 69 -6.21 0.48 6.27
C HIS A 69 -6.03 -0.26 7.60
N SER A 70 -6.20 0.45 8.72
CA SER A 70 -6.06 -0.12 10.07
C SER A 70 -4.72 -0.81 10.26
N ASN A 71 -3.65 -0.02 10.11
CA ASN A 71 -2.25 -0.37 10.39
C ASN A 71 -1.57 0.80 11.11
N GLU A 72 -0.27 0.67 11.36
CA GLU A 72 0.56 1.73 11.97
C GLU A 72 1.52 2.38 10.95
N LEU A 73 1.19 2.31 9.65
CA LEU A 73 2.02 2.88 8.59
C LEU A 73 2.11 4.39 8.74
N SER A 74 3.25 4.96 8.39
CA SER A 74 3.57 6.37 8.64
C SER A 74 4.35 6.99 7.48
N GLY A 75 4.69 8.26 7.62
CA GLY A 75 5.48 9.00 6.63
C GLY A 75 4.62 9.65 5.55
N LEU A 76 5.29 10.29 4.60
CA LEU A 76 4.64 11.09 3.57
C LEU A 76 4.23 10.20 2.40
N LEU A 77 2.96 10.29 2.00
CA LEU A 77 2.55 9.75 0.71
C LEU A 77 2.96 10.75 -0.38
N ILE A 78 3.80 10.29 -1.31
CA ILE A 78 4.40 11.15 -2.33
C ILE A 78 3.49 11.14 -3.58
N PRO A 79 2.84 12.27 -3.94
CA PRO A 79 1.86 12.29 -5.02
C PRO A 79 2.42 11.80 -6.37
N SER A 80 3.61 12.26 -6.76
CA SER A 80 4.26 11.87 -8.03
C SER A 80 4.61 10.39 -8.10
N THR A 81 4.76 9.72 -6.96
CA THR A 81 4.97 8.28 -6.87
C THR A 81 3.65 7.55 -7.05
N LEU A 82 2.62 7.97 -6.30
CA LEU A 82 1.30 7.34 -6.35
C LEU A 82 0.61 7.53 -7.72
N GLU A 83 0.84 8.64 -8.40
CA GLU A 83 0.33 8.88 -9.77
C GLU A 83 0.81 7.85 -10.80
N GLN A 84 1.92 7.13 -10.54
CA GLN A 84 2.41 6.07 -11.43
C GLN A 84 1.58 4.77 -11.33
N LEU A 85 0.72 4.65 -10.33
CA LEU A 85 -0.24 3.55 -10.19
C LEU A 85 -1.45 3.79 -11.10
N THR A 86 -1.22 3.76 -12.41
CA THR A 86 -2.20 4.18 -13.41
C THR A 86 -3.44 3.29 -13.49
N ASP A 87 -3.32 2.03 -13.05
CA ASP A 87 -4.41 1.05 -13.05
C ASP A 87 -5.25 1.07 -11.76
N MET A 88 -4.95 1.98 -10.82
CA MET A 88 -5.59 2.03 -9.50
C MET A 88 -7.09 2.31 -9.59
N ARG A 89 -7.89 1.47 -8.92
CA ARG A 89 -9.37 1.58 -8.84
C ARG A 89 -9.86 1.74 -7.41
N ILE A 90 -9.21 1.06 -6.47
CA ILE A 90 -9.58 1.08 -5.05
C ILE A 90 -8.32 1.30 -4.22
N PHE A 91 -8.31 2.40 -3.47
CA PHE A 91 -7.22 2.75 -2.57
C PHE A 91 -7.76 3.03 -1.17
N TRP A 92 -7.48 2.14 -0.23
CA TRP A 92 -7.89 2.28 1.17
C TRP A 92 -6.65 2.35 2.06
N SER A 93 -6.36 3.55 2.56
CA SER A 93 -5.25 3.80 3.48
C SER A 93 -5.69 4.51 4.76
N GLN A 94 -6.99 4.56 5.03
CA GLN A 94 -7.53 5.17 6.22
C GLN A 94 -7.03 4.46 7.50
N ASP A 95 -7.15 5.12 8.65
CA ASP A 95 -6.77 4.54 9.95
C ASP A 95 -5.30 4.06 9.96
N ASN A 96 -4.41 5.01 9.67
CA ASN A 96 -2.95 4.87 9.68
C ASN A 96 -2.33 6.17 10.23
N ASN A 97 -1.00 6.29 10.18
CA ASN A 97 -0.23 7.46 10.58
C ASN A 97 0.40 8.20 9.38
N PHE A 98 -0.17 8.11 8.17
CA PHE A 98 0.34 8.82 7.00
C PHE A 98 0.18 10.33 7.17
N VAL A 99 1.16 11.10 6.72
CA VAL A 99 1.05 12.55 6.69
C VAL A 99 0.36 12.92 5.37
N ALA A 100 -0.87 13.42 5.47
CA ALA A 100 -1.75 13.66 4.34
C ALA A 100 -1.74 15.09 3.81
N GLU A 101 -0.85 15.98 4.31
CA GLU A 101 -0.76 17.43 4.04
C GLU A 101 -0.87 17.85 2.54
N VAL A 102 -0.81 16.91 1.60
CA VAL A 102 -0.73 17.14 0.14
C VAL A 102 -1.75 16.30 -0.68
N LEU A 103 -2.52 15.38 -0.10
CA LEU A 103 -3.04 14.24 -0.90
C LEU A 103 -4.41 14.40 -1.55
N GLU A 104 -5.39 14.98 -0.87
CA GLU A 104 -6.80 14.85 -1.28
C GLU A 104 -7.13 15.54 -2.62
N SER A 105 -6.25 16.40 -3.13
CA SER A 105 -6.48 17.13 -4.39
C SER A 105 -5.43 16.92 -5.48
N LEU A 106 -4.30 16.26 -5.17
CA LEU A 106 -3.15 16.21 -6.08
C LEU A 106 -3.04 14.91 -6.86
N ILE A 107 -3.46 13.78 -6.31
CA ILE A 107 -3.34 12.50 -7.00
C ILE A 107 -4.50 12.31 -7.96
N LYS A 108 -4.18 12.17 -9.25
CA LYS A 108 -5.18 11.93 -10.31
C LYS A 108 -5.00 10.55 -10.91
N TRP A 109 -5.56 9.55 -10.25
CA TRP A 109 -5.68 8.21 -10.82
C TRP A 109 -6.78 8.20 -11.89
N PRO A 110 -6.48 7.80 -13.14
CA PRO A 110 -7.43 7.90 -14.24
C PRO A 110 -8.60 6.91 -14.15
N LEU A 111 -8.45 5.84 -13.36
CA LEU A 111 -9.42 4.76 -13.21
C LEU A 111 -10.00 4.64 -11.79
N ILE A 112 -9.74 5.61 -10.91
CA ILE A 112 -10.16 5.51 -9.50
C ILE A 112 -11.67 5.47 -9.37
N GLU A 113 -12.14 4.49 -8.60
CA GLU A 113 -13.55 4.29 -8.26
C GLU A 113 -13.80 4.67 -6.81
N GLN A 114 -12.89 4.26 -5.91
CA GLN A 114 -12.97 4.54 -4.48
C GLN A 114 -11.58 4.84 -3.92
N ALA A 115 -11.48 5.92 -3.15
CA ALA A 115 -10.29 6.25 -2.39
C ALA A 115 -10.71 6.70 -0.99
N ASP A 116 -10.05 6.18 0.02
CA ASP A 116 -10.22 6.61 1.40
C ASP A 116 -8.85 6.77 2.07
N LEU A 117 -8.59 7.99 2.53
CA LEU A 117 -7.37 8.39 3.21
C LEU A 117 -7.70 9.02 4.59
N SER A 118 -8.95 8.92 5.06
CA SER A 118 -9.39 9.50 6.34
C SER A 118 -8.62 8.92 7.53
N ASP A 119 -8.82 9.49 8.72
CA ASP A 119 -8.27 8.93 9.96
C ASP A 119 -6.75 8.72 9.94
N ASN A 120 -6.06 9.56 9.17
CA ASN A 120 -4.63 9.79 9.21
C ASN A 120 -4.38 11.16 9.87
N PRO A 121 -3.25 11.36 10.57
CA PRO A 121 -2.94 12.64 11.18
C PRO A 121 -2.89 13.77 10.14
N SER A 122 -3.54 14.88 10.48
CA SER A 122 -3.55 16.12 9.70
C SER A 122 -2.19 16.80 9.65
#